data_AF-A0A674DJD4-F1
#
_entry.id   AF-A0A674DJD4-F1
#
_cell.length_a   1.000
_cell.length_b   1.000
_cell.length_c   1.000
_cell.angle_alpha   90.00
_cell.angle_beta   90.00
_cell.angle_gamma   90.00
#
_symmetry.space_group_name_H-M   'P 1'
#
loop_
_entity.id
_entity.type
_entity.pdbx_description
1 polymer ?
#
loop_
_entity_poly.entity_id
_entity_poly.type
_entity_poly.pdbx_seq_one_letter_code
_entity_poly.pdbx_strand_id
1 'polypeptide(L)'
;MNAYMAYKVSTRTTLPMFRNRTFSVWRRFSDFLGLYEKLSVKHSLNGCIIPPPPEKSVVGMTKVKVGKEDSSSADFVERRRAALERYLQRVVCHPSLLQDPDVREFLERDELPRAVGTHTLSGAGFLKMINRASDAVSKMTIKISDSDAWFDNKLQEVESEELQLRKLHAVVDSLVNHRKGEIHRKKRDISANVASFGGCFERRIKTWQHWQEAQSTLQKKREVEAKLLWANKPDKLQQAKEEITEWEGKVTQYERDFDRISVTVRKEFLRFEKEKTKDFKSQIVKYLESLLQSQQRLVKFWEAFLPEAKAIA
;
A
#
# COMPACT_ATOMS: atom_id res chain seq x y z
N MET A 1 -12.69 29.20 14.17
CA MET A 1 -12.87 27.77 13.82
C MET A 1 -12.53 27.56 12.36
N ASN A 2 -11.53 26.73 12.04
CA ASN A 2 -11.22 26.42 10.65
C ASN A 2 -12.27 25.44 10.09
N ALA A 3 -12.94 25.81 9.01
CA ALA A 3 -13.86 24.92 8.29
C ALA A 3 -13.12 23.67 7.79
N TYR A 4 -13.73 22.50 7.94
CA TYR A 4 -13.19 21.22 7.49
C TYR A 4 -14.28 20.40 6.80
N MET A 5 -13.87 19.51 5.89
CA MET A 5 -14.77 18.55 5.26
C MET A 5 -14.80 17.25 6.07
N ALA A 6 -15.99 16.70 6.28
CA ALA A 6 -16.21 15.38 6.85
C ALA A 6 -16.95 14.48 5.86
N TYR A 7 -16.65 13.19 5.90
CA TYR A 7 -17.24 12.15 5.09
C TYR A 7 -18.06 11.24 5.99
N LYS A 8 -19.30 10.95 5.59
CA LYS A 8 -20.11 9.93 6.25
C LYS A 8 -19.64 8.55 5.78
N VAL A 9 -19.00 7.80 6.67
CA VAL A 9 -18.59 6.41 6.44
C VAL A 9 -19.71 5.53 6.94
N SER A 10 -20.37 4.82 6.03
CA SER A 10 -21.45 3.87 6.36
C SER A 10 -20.93 2.45 6.22
N THR A 11 -21.06 1.67 7.28
CA THR A 11 -20.55 0.30 7.34
C THR A 11 -21.73 -0.65 7.47
N ARG A 12 -21.72 -1.72 6.66
CA ARG A 12 -22.62 -2.86 6.79
C ARG A 12 -21.79 -4.12 6.88
N THR A 13 -22.02 -4.91 7.93
CA THR A 13 -21.20 -6.08 8.24
C THR A 13 -22.03 -7.19 8.86
N THR A 14 -21.63 -8.43 8.61
CA THR A 14 -22.17 -9.63 9.25
C THR A 14 -21.24 -10.17 10.35
N LEU A 15 -20.09 -9.52 10.56
CA LEU A 15 -19.07 -9.98 11.49
C LEU A 15 -19.47 -9.70 12.95
N PRO A 16 -19.36 -10.69 13.85
CA PRO A 16 -19.81 -10.57 15.25
C PRO A 16 -18.93 -9.65 16.10
N MET A 17 -17.75 -9.28 15.62
CA MET A 17 -16.82 -8.39 16.32
C MET A 17 -17.21 -6.90 16.27
N PHE A 18 -18.28 -6.56 15.54
CA PHE A 18 -18.84 -5.21 15.50
C PHE A 18 -20.12 -5.16 16.32
N ARG A 19 -20.34 -4.05 17.03
CA ARG A 19 -21.49 -3.86 17.92
C ARG A 19 -22.81 -3.87 17.17
N ASN A 20 -22.83 -3.26 15.98
CA ASN A 20 -24.01 -3.12 15.15
C ASN A 20 -23.76 -3.66 13.74
N ARG A 21 -24.78 -4.24 13.10
CA ARG A 21 -24.69 -4.75 11.72
C ARG A 21 -24.70 -3.64 10.67
N THR A 22 -25.20 -2.46 11.03
CA THR A 22 -25.23 -1.29 10.16
C THR A 22 -25.08 -0.04 11.03
N PHE A 23 -24.11 0.81 10.71
CA PHE A 23 -23.83 2.04 11.44
C PHE A 23 -23.12 3.04 10.53
N SER A 24 -23.11 4.32 10.93
CA SER A 24 -22.43 5.38 10.21
C SER A 24 -21.69 6.30 11.16
N VAL A 25 -20.48 6.71 10.78
CA VAL A 25 -19.66 7.67 11.51
C VAL A 25 -19.17 8.78 10.59
N TRP A 26 -18.90 9.95 11.15
CA TRP A 26 -18.31 11.06 10.40
C TRP A 26 -16.79 11.06 10.57
N ARG A 27 -16.06 11.14 9.44
CA ARG A 27 -14.59 11.12 9.41
C ARG A 27 -14.04 12.24 8.59
N ARG A 28 -13.01 12.91 9.10
CA ARG A 28 -12.23 13.91 8.37
C ARG A 28 -11.12 13.22 7.61
N PHE A 29 -10.62 13.86 6.55
CA PHE A 29 -9.47 13.36 5.79
C PHE A 29 -8.23 13.07 6.67
N SER A 30 -8.01 13.87 7.72
CA SER A 30 -6.94 13.64 8.69
C SER A 30 -7.05 12.32 9.44
N ASP A 31 -8.27 11.83 9.65
CA ASP A 31 -8.52 10.63 10.44
C ASP A 31 -8.13 9.39 9.63
N PHE A 32 -8.37 9.41 8.30
CA PHE A 32 -7.89 8.37 7.38
C PHE A 32 -6.35 8.33 7.31
N LEU A 33 -5.68 9.49 7.35
CA LEU A 33 -4.22 9.54 7.39
C LEU A 33 -3.66 9.01 8.71
N GLY A 34 -4.30 9.35 9.83
CA GLY A 34 -3.93 8.83 11.15
C GLY A 34 -4.09 7.31 11.23
N LEU A 35 -5.17 6.75 10.65
CA LEU A 35 -5.35 5.31 10.54
C LEU A 35 -4.21 4.67 9.73
N TYR A 36 -3.87 5.23 8.57
CA TYR A 36 -2.77 4.72 7.75
C TYR A 36 -1.43 4.70 8.49
N GLU A 37 -1.10 5.78 9.20
CA GLU A 37 0.15 5.87 9.96
C GLU A 37 0.24 4.78 11.03
N LYS A 38 -0.82 4.60 11.82
CA LYS A 38 -0.89 3.54 12.84
C LYS A 38 -0.74 2.15 12.23
N LEU A 39 -1.46 1.87 11.14
CA LEU A 39 -1.38 0.58 10.46
C LEU A 39 0.00 0.32 9.84
N SER A 40 0.60 1.35 9.24
CA SER A 40 1.93 1.25 8.64
C SER A 40 3.01 0.98 9.68
N VAL A 41 2.93 1.56 10.88
CA VAL A 41 3.91 1.28 11.94
C VAL A 41 3.76 -0.15 12.46
N LYS A 42 2.53 -0.61 12.68
CA LYS A 42 2.26 -1.92 13.29
C LYS A 42 2.47 -3.09 12.33
N HIS A 43 1.96 -2.98 11.12
CA HIS A 43 1.83 -4.13 10.21
C HIS A 43 2.92 -4.21 9.15
N SER A 44 3.56 -3.09 8.77
CA SER A 44 4.68 -3.13 7.82
C SER A 44 5.90 -3.87 8.40
N LEU A 45 6.09 -3.82 9.72
CA LEU A 45 7.14 -4.59 10.41
C LEU A 45 6.92 -6.10 10.35
N ASN A 46 5.69 -6.54 10.04
CA ASN A 46 5.33 -7.95 9.91
C ASN A 46 5.29 -8.40 8.44
N GLY A 47 5.66 -7.53 7.49
CA GLY A 47 5.61 -7.83 6.06
C GLY A 47 4.20 -7.76 5.47
N CYS A 48 3.26 -7.05 6.08
CA CYS A 48 1.93 -6.79 5.50
C CYS A 48 1.99 -5.65 4.48
N ILE A 49 1.28 -5.79 3.35
CA ILE A 49 1.15 -4.73 2.35
C ILE A 49 0.03 -3.78 2.79
N ILE A 50 0.39 -2.55 3.14
CA ILE A 50 -0.58 -1.53 3.58
C ILE A 50 -1.05 -0.71 2.37
N PRO A 51 -2.37 -0.59 2.14
CA PRO A 51 -2.88 0.23 1.05
C PRO A 51 -2.44 1.69 1.23
N PRO A 52 -1.92 2.35 0.20
CA PRO A 52 -1.53 3.75 0.29
C PRO A 52 -2.79 4.64 0.44
N PRO A 53 -2.76 5.67 1.30
CA PRO A 53 -3.88 6.57 1.46
C PRO A 53 -3.95 7.53 0.26
N PRO A 54 -5.14 8.05 -0.08
CA PRO A 54 -5.25 9.05 -1.14
C PRO A 54 -4.49 10.33 -0.77
N GLU A 55 -3.87 10.97 -1.76
CA GLU A 55 -3.00 12.12 -1.53
C GLU A 55 -3.76 13.36 -1.03
N LYS A 56 -3.13 14.11 -0.12
CA LYS A 56 -3.59 15.42 0.35
C LYS A 56 -3.42 16.46 -0.77
N SER A 57 -4.33 16.48 -1.75
CA SER A 57 -4.30 17.51 -2.79
C SER A 57 -4.52 18.91 -2.18
N VAL A 58 -3.42 19.66 -2.06
CA VAL A 58 -3.39 21.04 -1.55
C VAL A 58 -4.01 22.00 -2.58
N VAL A 59 -3.78 21.74 -3.87
CA VAL A 59 -4.26 22.56 -5.00
C VAL A 59 -5.80 22.59 -5.12
N GLY A 60 -6.50 21.50 -4.77
CA GLY A 60 -7.96 21.49 -4.77
C GLY A 60 -8.58 22.14 -3.54
N MET A 61 -7.90 22.14 -2.39
CA MET A 61 -8.42 22.78 -1.17
C MET A 61 -8.43 24.31 -1.25
N THR A 62 -7.48 24.92 -1.96
CA THR A 62 -7.45 26.38 -2.16
C THR A 62 -8.56 26.85 -3.11
N LYS A 63 -8.98 26.01 -4.08
CA LYS A 63 -10.09 26.34 -5.00
C LYS A 63 -11.47 26.21 -4.35
N VAL A 64 -11.71 25.19 -3.53
CA VAL A 64 -12.99 25.03 -2.80
C VAL A 64 -13.24 26.14 -1.78
N LYS A 65 -12.17 26.82 -1.30
CA LYS A 65 -12.25 27.87 -0.29
C LYS A 65 -12.52 29.27 -0.87
N VAL A 66 -12.47 29.43 -2.19
CA VAL A 66 -12.84 30.67 -2.90
C VAL A 66 -14.14 30.36 -3.63
N GLY A 67 -15.27 30.77 -3.06
CA GLY A 67 -16.62 30.34 -3.46
C GLY A 67 -17.06 30.75 -4.88
N LYS A 68 -16.45 30.19 -5.91
CA LYS A 68 -17.06 30.06 -7.23
C LYS A 68 -17.56 28.63 -7.37
N GLU A 69 -18.87 28.45 -7.42
CA GLU A 69 -19.54 27.18 -7.71
C GLU A 69 -19.30 26.79 -9.17
N ASP A 70 -18.06 26.42 -9.49
CA ASP A 70 -17.75 25.74 -10.72
C ASP A 70 -17.95 24.24 -10.48
N SER A 71 -18.53 23.53 -11.45
CA SER A 71 -18.65 22.07 -11.53
C SER A 71 -17.36 21.31 -11.14
N SER A 72 -16.20 21.96 -11.24
CA SER A 72 -14.89 21.47 -10.82
C SER A 72 -14.72 21.19 -9.31
N SER A 73 -15.48 21.86 -8.44
CA SER A 73 -15.39 21.73 -6.98
C SER A 73 -16.11 20.48 -6.47
N ALA A 74 -17.35 20.24 -6.93
CA ALA A 74 -18.12 19.02 -6.66
C ALA A 74 -17.41 17.78 -7.19
N ASP A 75 -16.87 17.87 -8.41
CA ASP A 75 -16.01 16.85 -9.01
C ASP A 75 -14.82 16.49 -8.13
N PHE A 76 -14.16 17.48 -7.51
CA PHE A 76 -13.02 17.22 -6.63
C PHE A 76 -13.41 16.47 -5.36
N VAL A 77 -14.53 16.87 -4.72
CA VAL A 77 -15.05 16.24 -3.51
C VAL A 77 -15.42 14.78 -3.78
N GLU A 78 -16.15 14.53 -4.86
CA GLU A 78 -16.58 13.18 -5.22
C GLU A 78 -15.38 12.29 -5.58
N ARG A 79 -14.40 12.83 -6.32
CA ARG A 79 -13.15 12.10 -6.62
C ARG A 79 -12.38 11.72 -5.36
N ARG A 80 -12.31 12.62 -4.36
CA ARG A 80 -11.64 12.35 -3.09
C ARG A 80 -12.43 11.30 -2.27
N ARG A 81 -13.76 11.41 -2.22
CA ARG A 81 -14.64 10.44 -1.56
C ARG A 81 -14.44 9.03 -2.13
N ALA A 82 -14.45 8.89 -3.45
CA ALA A 82 -14.23 7.61 -4.13
C ALA A 82 -12.83 7.02 -3.86
N ALA A 83 -11.80 7.85 -3.71
CA ALA A 83 -10.45 7.38 -3.38
C ALA A 83 -10.33 6.92 -1.91
N LEU A 84 -10.98 7.64 -0.98
CA LEU A 84 -11.06 7.23 0.43
C LEU A 84 -11.85 5.94 0.59
N GLU A 85 -12.94 5.77 -0.15
CA GLU A 85 -13.72 4.54 -0.18
C GLU A 85 -12.87 3.36 -0.66
N ARG A 86 -12.15 3.49 -1.78
CA ARG A 86 -11.25 2.44 -2.27
C ARG A 86 -10.17 2.08 -1.24
N TYR A 87 -9.55 3.08 -0.63
CA TYR A 87 -8.57 2.88 0.44
C TYR A 87 -9.18 2.08 1.60
N LEU A 88 -10.32 2.53 2.13
CA LEU A 88 -10.97 1.89 3.26
C LEU A 88 -11.44 0.47 2.91
N GLN A 89 -12.00 0.26 1.73
CA GLN A 89 -12.38 -1.08 1.23
C GLN A 89 -11.19 -2.03 1.21
N ARG A 90 -10.01 -1.59 0.76
CA ARG A 90 -8.80 -2.43 0.80
C ARG A 90 -8.35 -2.76 2.23
N VAL A 91 -8.42 -1.78 3.13
CA VAL A 91 -8.09 -2.01 4.55
C VAL A 91 -9.04 -3.04 5.18
N VAL A 92 -10.36 -2.90 4.99
CA VAL A 92 -11.34 -3.80 5.61
C VAL A 92 -11.45 -5.17 4.93
N CYS A 93 -11.06 -5.30 3.66
CA CYS A 93 -10.98 -6.59 2.98
C CYS A 93 -9.72 -7.40 3.35
N HIS A 94 -8.71 -6.76 3.96
CA HIS A 94 -7.48 -7.41 4.39
C HIS A 94 -7.71 -8.13 5.73
N PRO A 95 -7.51 -9.47 5.82
CA PRO A 95 -7.84 -10.24 7.03
C PRO A 95 -7.12 -9.74 8.29
N SER A 96 -5.81 -9.49 8.22
CA SER A 96 -5.03 -9.00 9.36
C SER A 96 -5.37 -7.55 9.76
N LEU A 97 -5.54 -6.64 8.79
CA LEU A 97 -5.84 -5.23 9.08
C LEU A 97 -7.25 -5.05 9.64
N LEU A 98 -8.22 -5.83 9.15
CA LEU A 98 -9.59 -5.77 9.64
C LEU A 98 -9.71 -6.15 11.13
N GLN A 99 -8.84 -7.04 11.61
CA GLN A 99 -8.79 -7.43 13.02
C GLN A 99 -8.10 -6.38 13.90
N ASP A 100 -7.45 -5.38 13.30
CA ASP A 100 -6.73 -4.36 14.06
C ASP A 100 -7.72 -3.48 14.87
N PRO A 101 -7.48 -3.28 16.17
CA PRO A 101 -8.31 -2.43 17.01
C PRO A 101 -8.48 -1.01 16.48
N ASP A 102 -7.46 -0.42 15.84
CA ASP A 102 -7.54 0.94 15.27
C ASP A 102 -8.51 1.00 14.08
N VAL A 103 -8.65 -0.07 13.29
CA VAL A 103 -9.63 -0.15 12.21
C VAL A 103 -11.04 -0.22 12.77
N ARG A 104 -11.26 -1.04 13.80
CA ARG A 104 -12.56 -1.10 14.49
C ARG A 104 -12.90 0.25 15.11
N GLU A 105 -11.95 0.86 15.80
CA GLU A 105 -12.09 2.17 16.41
C GLU A 105 -12.46 3.24 15.37
N PHE A 106 -11.76 3.23 14.23
CA PHE A 106 -12.02 4.13 13.11
C PHE A 106 -13.41 3.92 12.51
N LEU A 107 -13.98 2.72 12.55
CA LEU A 107 -15.32 2.46 12.01
C LEU A 107 -16.42 2.79 13.02
N GLU A 108 -16.25 2.49 14.31
CA GLU A 108 -17.35 2.51 15.29
C GLU A 108 -17.41 3.74 16.21
N ARG A 109 -16.28 4.41 16.51
CA ARG A 109 -16.32 5.52 17.48
C ARG A 109 -16.96 6.77 16.91
N ASP A 110 -17.81 7.46 17.66
CA ASP A 110 -18.38 8.72 17.17
C ASP A 110 -17.29 9.80 16.98
N GLU A 111 -16.39 9.93 17.95
CA GLU A 111 -15.27 10.87 17.90
C GLU A 111 -13.91 10.17 18.06
N LEU A 112 -12.96 10.56 17.21
CA LEU A 112 -11.56 10.12 17.28
C LEU A 112 -10.67 11.24 17.83
N PRO A 113 -9.63 10.91 18.62
CA PRO A 113 -8.60 11.87 18.98
C PRO A 113 -8.00 12.51 17.72
N ARG A 114 -7.74 13.82 17.77
CA ARG A 114 -7.20 14.56 16.62
C ARG A 114 -5.87 13.94 16.18
N ALA A 115 -5.80 13.48 14.93
CA ALA A 115 -4.59 12.88 14.37
C ALA A 115 -3.43 13.91 14.39
N VAL A 116 -2.38 13.58 15.15
CA VAL A 116 -1.13 14.35 15.26
C VAL A 116 -0.18 13.86 14.15
N GLY A 117 0.62 14.74 13.53
CA GLY A 117 1.65 14.31 12.56
C GLY A 117 1.25 14.26 11.08
N THR A 118 -0.03 14.38 10.71
CA THR A 118 -0.54 14.26 9.31
C THR A 118 -0.06 15.33 8.30
N HIS A 119 0.89 16.18 8.67
CA HIS A 119 1.52 17.19 7.80
C HIS A 119 2.73 16.61 7.02
N THR A 120 3.36 15.54 7.52
CA THR A 120 4.48 14.84 6.87
C THR A 120 4.06 13.98 5.67
N LEU A 121 2.77 13.59 5.62
CA LEU A 121 2.14 12.84 4.52
C LEU A 121 1.70 13.73 3.33
N SER A 122 2.21 14.96 3.24
CA SER A 122 2.14 15.77 2.01
C SER A 122 2.83 15.03 0.86
N GLY A 123 2.42 15.26 -0.40
CA GLY A 123 2.90 14.52 -1.59
C GLY A 123 4.42 14.35 -1.69
N ALA A 124 5.19 15.28 -1.12
CA ALA A 124 6.65 15.19 -1.02
C ALA A 124 7.18 14.04 -0.14
N GLY A 125 6.50 13.68 0.96
CA GLY A 125 6.86 12.53 1.81
C GLY A 125 6.55 11.19 1.13
N PHE A 126 5.46 11.15 0.37
CA PHE A 126 5.05 9.99 -0.41
C PHE A 126 5.99 9.71 -1.59
N LEU A 127 6.38 10.75 -2.34
CA LEU A 127 7.38 10.66 -3.41
C LEU A 127 8.77 10.21 -2.89
N LYS A 128 9.18 10.66 -1.70
CA LYS A 128 10.42 10.17 -1.05
C LYS A 128 10.33 8.69 -0.67
N MET A 129 9.15 8.19 -0.29
CA MET A 129 8.94 6.78 0.03
C MET A 129 8.95 5.90 -1.23
N ILE A 130 8.36 6.38 -2.34
CA ILE A 130 8.46 5.71 -3.66
C ILE A 130 9.90 5.64 -4.13
N ASN A 131 10.65 6.74 -4.07
CA ASN A 131 12.06 6.75 -4.47
C ASN A 131 12.91 5.85 -3.56
N ARG A 132 12.62 5.79 -2.25
CA ARG A 132 13.27 4.84 -1.33
C ARG A 132 12.95 3.38 -1.63
N ALA A 133 11.71 3.06 -1.95
CA ALA A 133 11.32 1.71 -2.35
C ALA A 133 11.95 1.32 -3.69
N SER A 134 12.02 2.25 -4.66
CA SER A 134 12.73 2.07 -5.93
C SER A 134 14.24 1.87 -5.73
N ASP A 135 14.87 2.67 -4.87
CA ASP A 135 16.30 2.54 -4.53
C ASP A 135 16.57 1.27 -3.72
N ALA A 136 15.65 0.86 -2.85
CA ALA A 136 15.74 -0.39 -2.11
C ALA A 136 15.69 -1.58 -3.07
N VAL A 137 14.75 -1.60 -4.02
CA VAL A 137 14.63 -2.63 -5.07
C VAL A 137 15.85 -2.62 -6.00
N SER A 138 16.36 -1.45 -6.42
CA SER A 138 17.61 -1.38 -7.20
C SER A 138 18.86 -1.84 -6.43
N LYS A 139 18.85 -1.78 -5.09
CA LYS A 139 19.92 -2.30 -4.22
C LYS A 139 19.72 -3.77 -3.84
N MET A 140 18.59 -4.39 -4.22
CA MET A 140 18.30 -5.81 -4.00
C MET A 140 19.06 -6.76 -4.95
N THR A 141 19.90 -6.27 -5.85
CA THR A 141 20.79 -7.08 -6.72
C THR A 141 21.91 -7.80 -5.94
N ILE A 142 21.90 -7.77 -4.60
CA ILE A 142 22.82 -8.56 -3.78
C ILE A 142 22.38 -10.03 -3.90
N LYS A 143 23.13 -10.82 -4.67
CA LYS A 143 22.96 -12.27 -4.79
C LYS A 143 22.96 -12.90 -3.39
N ILE A 144 21.78 -13.27 -2.92
CA ILE A 144 21.59 -14.14 -1.76
C ILE A 144 22.20 -15.48 -2.16
N SER A 145 23.27 -15.93 -1.51
CA SER A 145 23.99 -17.15 -1.91
C SER A 145 23.25 -18.47 -1.59
N ASP A 146 21.96 -18.37 -1.30
CA ASP A 146 20.98 -19.47 -1.15
C ASP A 146 19.58 -18.97 -1.59
N SER A 147 19.54 -18.17 -2.66
CA SER A 147 18.28 -17.59 -3.14
C SER A 147 17.31 -18.67 -3.58
N ASP A 148 16.21 -18.81 -2.84
CA ASP A 148 15.03 -19.55 -3.24
C ASP A 148 14.62 -19.06 -4.63
N ALA A 149 14.89 -19.88 -5.65
CA ALA A 149 14.72 -19.56 -7.08
C ALA A 149 13.31 -19.07 -7.42
N TRP A 150 12.33 -19.36 -6.55
CA TRP A 150 10.99 -18.82 -6.62
C TRP A 150 10.97 -17.29 -6.42
N PHE A 151 11.69 -16.75 -5.42
CA PHE A 151 11.71 -15.31 -5.15
C PHE A 151 12.44 -14.53 -6.25
N ASP A 152 13.53 -15.07 -6.78
CA ASP A 152 14.25 -14.42 -7.90
C ASP A 152 13.38 -14.37 -9.15
N ASN A 153 12.74 -15.49 -9.51
CA ASN A 153 11.79 -15.53 -10.61
C ASN A 153 10.63 -14.56 -10.38
N LYS A 154 10.06 -14.52 -9.16
CA LYS A 154 8.95 -13.62 -8.85
C LYS A 154 9.36 -12.16 -8.84
N LEU A 155 10.58 -11.82 -8.43
CA LEU A 155 11.09 -10.45 -8.52
C LEU A 155 11.24 -10.03 -9.99
N GLN A 156 11.83 -10.88 -10.82
CA GLN A 156 11.97 -10.64 -12.26
C GLN A 156 10.61 -10.56 -12.99
N GLU A 157 9.65 -11.39 -12.58
CA GLU A 157 8.27 -11.35 -13.08
C GLU A 157 7.59 -10.02 -12.70
N VAL A 158 7.76 -9.56 -11.45
CA VAL A 158 7.25 -8.26 -10.99
C VAL A 158 7.86 -7.09 -11.78
N GLU A 159 9.16 -7.11 -12.06
CA GLU A 159 9.82 -6.10 -12.89
C GLU A 159 9.30 -6.09 -14.34
N SER A 160 9.10 -7.28 -14.92
CA SER A 160 8.53 -7.44 -16.26
C SER A 160 7.08 -6.93 -16.32
N GLU A 161 6.27 -7.31 -15.34
CA GLU A 161 4.90 -6.81 -15.21
C GLU A 161 4.86 -5.30 -14.98
N GLU A 162 5.79 -4.74 -14.21
CA GLU A 162 5.91 -3.29 -14.03
C GLU A 162 6.14 -2.60 -15.37
N LEU A 163 7.04 -3.14 -16.19
CA LEU A 163 7.30 -2.61 -17.53
C LEU A 163 6.05 -2.70 -18.43
N GLN A 164 5.33 -3.81 -18.38
CA GLN A 164 4.09 -3.99 -19.13
C GLN A 164 3.00 -3.03 -18.66
N LEU A 165 2.86 -2.82 -17.35
CA LEU A 165 1.94 -1.85 -16.76
C LEU A 165 2.30 -0.42 -17.17
N ARG A 166 3.59 -0.07 -17.23
CA ARG A 166 4.07 1.23 -17.73
C ARG A 166 3.73 1.43 -19.22
N LYS A 167 3.88 0.38 -20.05
CA LYS A 167 3.52 0.42 -21.47
C LYS A 167 2.00 0.54 -21.68
N LEU A 168 1.22 -0.30 -21.00
CA LEU A 168 -0.23 -0.24 -21.03
C LEU A 168 -0.74 1.12 -20.53
N HIS A 169 -0.12 1.65 -19.47
CA HIS A 169 -0.36 3.00 -19.02
C HIS A 169 -0.10 4.02 -20.13
N ALA A 170 1.02 3.93 -20.87
CA ALA A 170 1.32 4.83 -21.99
C ALA A 170 0.29 4.74 -23.14
N VAL A 171 -0.23 3.54 -23.42
CA VAL A 171 -1.30 3.36 -24.42
C VAL A 171 -2.61 3.97 -23.94
N VAL A 172 -2.97 3.77 -22.66
CA VAL A 172 -4.12 4.44 -22.03
C VAL A 172 -3.92 5.96 -21.99
N ASP A 173 -2.69 6.44 -21.78
CA ASP A 173 -2.31 7.86 -21.80
C ASP A 173 -2.55 8.47 -23.20
N SER A 174 -2.14 7.77 -24.26
CA SER A 174 -2.38 8.17 -25.66
C SER A 174 -3.88 8.18 -26.00
N LEU A 175 -4.62 7.14 -25.60
CA LEU A 175 -6.06 7.00 -25.90
C LEU A 175 -6.94 8.01 -25.15
N VAL A 176 -6.48 8.48 -23.98
CA VAL A 176 -7.26 9.33 -23.06
C VAL A 176 -6.71 10.76 -22.95
N ASN A 177 -5.60 11.10 -23.64
CA ASN A 177 -5.24 12.50 -23.89
C ASN A 177 -6.35 13.30 -24.62
N HIS A 178 -7.39 12.61 -25.11
CA HIS A 178 -8.64 13.21 -25.59
C HIS A 178 -9.62 13.65 -24.47
N ARG A 179 -9.50 13.19 -23.21
CA ARG A 179 -10.39 13.55 -22.07
C ARG A 179 -9.66 13.54 -20.70
N LYS A 180 -9.33 14.73 -20.17
CA LYS A 180 -8.44 14.95 -18.99
C LYS A 180 -9.04 14.60 -17.61
N GLY A 181 -8.18 14.11 -16.69
CA GLY A 181 -8.30 14.31 -15.22
C GLY A 181 -8.20 13.06 -14.32
N GLU A 182 -8.51 11.88 -14.83
CA GLU A 182 -8.49 10.62 -14.04
C GLU A 182 -7.12 9.93 -14.01
N ILE A 183 -6.23 10.25 -14.95
CA ILE A 183 -5.03 9.46 -15.27
C ILE A 183 -3.82 9.78 -14.40
N HIS A 184 -3.59 11.05 -14.08
CA HIS A 184 -2.47 11.43 -13.20
C HIS A 184 -2.57 10.79 -11.80
N ARG A 185 -3.79 10.44 -11.37
CA ARG A 185 -4.05 9.68 -10.14
C ARG A 185 -3.81 8.17 -10.29
N LYS A 186 -4.23 7.56 -11.40
CA LYS A 186 -4.00 6.13 -11.67
C LYS A 186 -2.50 5.80 -11.78
N LYS A 187 -1.72 6.68 -12.43
CA LYS A 187 -0.25 6.61 -12.44
C LYS A 187 0.35 6.54 -11.03
N ARG A 188 -0.21 7.34 -10.12
CA ARG A 188 0.27 7.44 -8.73
C ARG A 188 -0.22 6.29 -7.86
N ASP A 189 -1.46 5.82 -8.01
CA ASP A 189 -1.99 4.66 -7.28
C ASP A 189 -1.18 3.38 -7.62
N ILE A 190 -0.76 3.21 -8.88
CA ILE A 190 0.11 2.08 -9.28
C ILE A 190 1.49 2.22 -8.64
N SER A 191 2.13 3.39 -8.77
CA SER A 191 3.43 3.67 -8.14
C SER A 191 3.40 3.52 -6.62
N ALA A 192 2.28 3.90 -6.00
CA ALA A 192 2.02 3.78 -4.58
C ALA A 192 1.95 2.33 -4.09
N ASN A 193 1.29 1.47 -4.86
CA ASN A 193 1.22 0.04 -4.59
C ASN A 193 2.59 -0.63 -4.77
N VAL A 194 3.34 -0.25 -5.80
CA VAL A 194 4.72 -0.72 -6.02
C VAL A 194 5.63 -0.31 -4.85
N ALA A 195 5.47 0.90 -4.31
CA ALA A 195 6.25 1.33 -3.14
C ALA A 195 5.91 0.53 -1.87
N SER A 196 4.63 0.22 -1.65
CA SER A 196 4.19 -0.62 -0.52
C SER A 196 4.74 -2.04 -0.63
N PHE A 197 4.78 -2.59 -1.85
CA PHE A 197 5.42 -3.86 -2.17
C PHE A 197 6.92 -3.83 -1.86
N GLY A 198 7.63 -2.81 -2.34
CA GLY A 198 9.06 -2.63 -2.05
C GLY A 198 9.34 -2.58 -0.53
N GLY A 199 8.49 -1.91 0.24
CA GLY A 199 8.62 -1.85 1.71
C GLY A 199 8.45 -3.22 2.41
N CYS A 200 7.55 -4.06 1.90
CA CYS A 200 7.36 -5.42 2.43
C CYS A 200 8.58 -6.32 2.16
N PHE A 201 9.13 -6.27 0.95
CA PHE A 201 10.36 -6.99 0.59
C PHE A 201 11.58 -6.45 1.35
N GLU A 202 11.68 -5.14 1.51
CA GLU A 202 12.73 -4.50 2.32
C GLU A 202 12.71 -5.01 3.76
N ARG A 203 11.52 -5.19 4.35
CA ARG A 203 11.39 -5.76 5.69
C ARG A 203 11.94 -7.18 5.77
N ARG A 204 11.58 -8.03 4.80
CA ARG A 204 12.09 -9.41 4.71
C ARG A 204 13.62 -9.43 4.63
N ILE A 205 14.20 -8.57 3.80
CA ILE A 205 15.66 -8.49 3.63
C ILE A 205 16.34 -8.02 4.92
N LYS A 206 15.79 -7.01 5.61
CA LYS A 206 16.34 -6.57 6.90
C LYS A 206 16.36 -7.69 7.94
N THR A 207 15.28 -8.48 8.02
CA THR A 207 15.23 -9.61 8.96
C THR A 207 16.25 -10.69 8.58
N TRP A 208 16.43 -10.95 7.28
CA TRP A 208 17.48 -11.86 6.80
C TRP A 208 18.88 -11.35 7.13
N GLN A 209 19.18 -10.06 6.90
CA GLN A 209 20.46 -9.45 7.24
C GLN A 209 20.77 -9.60 8.73
N HIS A 210 19.80 -9.32 9.60
CA HIS A 210 19.98 -9.52 11.04
C HIS A 210 20.25 -10.97 11.43
N TRP A 211 19.57 -11.93 10.79
CA TRP A 211 19.83 -13.35 11.00
C TRP A 211 21.25 -13.73 10.55
N GLN A 212 21.69 -13.29 9.36
CA GLN A 212 23.03 -13.56 8.84
C GLN A 212 24.14 -12.90 9.67
N GLU A 213 23.94 -11.68 10.14
CA GLU A 213 24.86 -10.99 11.04
C GLU A 213 25.01 -11.74 12.38
N ALA A 214 23.90 -12.25 12.93
CA ALA A 214 23.93 -13.07 14.14
C ALA A 214 24.63 -14.42 13.89
N GLN A 215 24.39 -15.06 12.74
CA GLN A 215 25.07 -16.29 12.34
C GLN A 215 26.58 -16.08 12.20
N SER A 216 27.01 -15.00 11.57
CA SER A 216 28.43 -14.64 11.43
C SER A 216 29.07 -14.38 12.80
N THR A 217 28.36 -13.69 13.69
CA THR A 217 28.81 -13.46 15.07
C THR A 217 28.96 -14.78 15.83
N LEU A 218 27.99 -15.67 15.75
CA LEU A 218 28.04 -16.99 16.38
C LEU A 218 29.25 -17.79 15.87
N GLN A 219 29.52 -17.76 14.56
CA GLN A 219 30.66 -18.46 13.96
C GLN A 219 31.99 -17.93 14.50
N LYS A 220 32.14 -16.61 14.62
CA LYS A 220 33.33 -15.99 15.25
C LYS A 220 33.47 -16.40 16.72
N LYS A 221 32.37 -16.54 17.47
CA LYS A 221 32.40 -17.00 18.86
C LYS A 221 32.87 -18.45 18.97
N ARG A 222 32.40 -19.34 18.08
CA ARG A 222 32.87 -20.74 17.97
C ARG A 222 34.36 -20.83 17.64
N GLU A 223 34.86 -19.96 16.75
CA GLU A 223 36.31 -19.88 16.46
C GLU A 223 37.14 -19.44 17.68
N VAL A 224 36.63 -18.50 18.49
CA VAL A 224 37.28 -18.07 19.73
C VAL A 224 37.29 -19.19 20.76
N GLU A 225 36.18 -19.91 20.95
CA GLU A 225 36.12 -21.08 21.82
C GLU A 225 37.16 -22.13 21.41
N ALA A 226 37.25 -22.46 20.11
CA ALA A 226 38.24 -23.39 19.61
C ALA A 226 39.67 -22.95 19.96
N LYS A 227 40.01 -21.67 19.78
CA LYS A 227 41.32 -21.12 20.15
C LYS A 227 41.59 -21.20 21.66
N LEU A 228 40.58 -20.95 22.50
CA LEU A 228 40.70 -21.05 23.96
C LEU A 228 40.90 -22.50 24.43
N LEU A 229 40.27 -23.44 23.75
CA LEU A 229 40.45 -24.88 23.97
C LEU A 229 41.89 -25.31 23.68
N TRP A 230 42.45 -24.88 22.55
CA TRP A 230 43.87 -25.10 22.21
C TRP A 230 44.84 -24.42 23.19
N ALA A 231 44.46 -23.26 23.74
CA ALA A 231 45.28 -22.50 24.69
C ALA A 231 45.17 -22.98 26.15
N ASN A 232 44.37 -24.01 26.43
CA ASN A 232 44.16 -24.62 27.75
C ASN A 232 43.78 -23.60 28.86
N LYS A 233 42.80 -22.71 28.59
CA LYS A 233 42.29 -21.71 29.55
C LYS A 233 40.85 -22.03 30.00
N PRO A 234 40.64 -22.90 31.01
CA PRO A 234 39.33 -23.46 31.34
C PRO A 234 38.29 -22.43 31.78
N ASP A 235 38.66 -21.42 32.57
CA ASP A 235 37.70 -20.40 33.05
C ASP A 235 37.15 -19.55 31.89
N LYS A 236 38.01 -19.18 30.94
CA LYS A 236 37.62 -18.42 29.75
C LYS A 236 36.84 -19.28 28.75
N LEU A 237 37.12 -20.58 28.72
CA LEU A 237 36.40 -21.53 27.87
C LEU A 237 34.95 -21.69 28.31
N GLN A 238 34.69 -21.75 29.62
CA GLN A 238 33.33 -21.84 30.15
C GLN A 238 32.50 -20.60 29.78
N GLN A 239 33.08 -19.40 29.94
CA GLN A 239 32.43 -18.15 29.52
C GLN A 239 32.13 -18.14 28.01
N ALA A 240 33.07 -18.60 27.17
CA ALA A 240 32.86 -18.65 25.73
C ALA A 240 31.71 -19.60 25.32
N LYS A 241 31.55 -20.73 26.03
CA LYS A 241 30.44 -21.69 25.81
C LYS A 241 29.08 -21.11 26.18
N GLU A 242 29.00 -20.37 27.28
CA GLU A 242 27.79 -19.68 27.70
C GLU A 242 27.38 -18.61 26.67
N GLU A 243 28.34 -17.81 26.20
CA GLU A 243 28.11 -16.84 25.12
C GLU A 243 27.63 -17.51 23.82
N ILE A 244 28.23 -18.66 23.44
CA ILE A 244 27.80 -19.43 22.26
C ILE A 244 26.36 -19.88 22.41
N THR A 245 25.98 -20.42 23.57
CA THR A 245 24.60 -20.87 23.84
C THR A 245 23.60 -19.71 23.73
N GLU A 246 23.96 -18.53 24.24
CA GLU A 246 23.15 -17.32 24.10
C GLU A 246 22.98 -16.91 22.63
N TRP A 247 24.07 -16.91 21.85
CA TRP A 247 24.04 -16.55 20.44
C TRP A 247 23.33 -17.58 19.56
N GLU A 248 23.40 -18.87 19.90
CA GLU A 248 22.60 -19.93 19.27
C GLU A 248 21.10 -19.70 19.47
N GLY A 249 20.71 -19.29 20.68
CA GLY A 249 19.34 -18.86 20.96
C GLY A 249 18.90 -17.67 20.10
N LYS A 250 19.75 -16.64 19.97
CA LYS A 250 19.47 -15.45 19.13
C LYS A 250 19.36 -15.80 17.64
N VAL A 251 20.26 -16.63 17.12
CA VAL A 251 20.21 -17.11 15.73
C VAL A 251 18.90 -17.84 15.48
N THR A 252 18.53 -18.78 16.36
CA THR A 252 17.29 -19.55 16.25
C THR A 252 16.06 -18.64 16.27
N GLN A 253 16.07 -17.60 17.11
CA GLN A 253 14.99 -16.62 17.15
C GLN A 253 14.89 -15.82 15.85
N TYR A 254 16.01 -15.31 15.34
CA TYR A 254 16.02 -14.51 14.11
C TYR A 254 15.67 -15.33 12.86
N GLU A 255 16.05 -16.60 12.82
CA GLU A 255 15.63 -17.55 11.79
C GLU A 255 14.10 -17.70 11.77
N ARG A 256 13.48 -17.96 12.94
CA ARG A 256 12.02 -18.04 13.07
C ARG A 256 11.32 -16.74 12.66
N ASP A 257 11.87 -15.59 13.03
CA ASP A 257 11.33 -14.29 12.64
C ASP A 257 11.41 -14.08 11.11
N PHE A 258 12.52 -14.48 10.48
CA PHE A 258 12.69 -14.45 9.03
C PHE A 258 11.69 -15.35 8.31
N ASP A 259 11.50 -16.58 8.79
CA ASP A 259 10.53 -17.52 8.22
C ASP A 259 9.10 -17.00 8.32
N ARG A 260 8.72 -16.48 9.50
CA ARG A 260 7.40 -15.89 9.72
C ARG A 260 7.14 -14.71 8.77
N ILE A 261 8.11 -13.81 8.62
CA ILE A 261 7.99 -12.66 7.71
C ILE A 261 7.95 -13.15 6.25
N SER A 262 8.78 -14.13 5.87
CA SER A 262 8.79 -14.72 4.53
C SER A 262 7.44 -15.33 4.14
N VAL A 263 6.83 -16.10 5.04
CA VAL A 263 5.48 -16.65 4.84
C VAL A 263 4.45 -15.54 4.69
N THR A 264 4.55 -14.48 5.49
CA THR A 264 3.63 -13.33 5.42
C THR A 264 3.77 -12.60 4.09
N VAL A 265 4.99 -12.25 3.67
CA VAL A 265 5.28 -11.61 2.39
C VAL A 265 4.71 -12.41 1.21
N ARG A 266 4.88 -13.74 1.21
CA ARG A 266 4.32 -14.62 0.16
C ARG A 266 2.78 -14.55 0.12
N LYS A 267 2.11 -14.64 1.28
CA LYS A 267 0.64 -14.57 1.36
C LYS A 267 0.13 -13.20 0.89
N GLU A 268 0.81 -12.14 1.29
CA GLU A 268 0.47 -10.76 0.94
C GLU A 268 0.63 -10.52 -0.56
N PHE A 269 1.70 -11.03 -1.16
CA PHE A 269 1.91 -10.97 -2.60
C PHE A 269 0.78 -11.64 -3.38
N LEU A 270 0.44 -12.89 -3.04
CA LEU A 270 -0.63 -13.63 -3.71
C LEU A 270 -2.00 -12.94 -3.55
N ARG A 271 -2.30 -12.38 -2.38
CA ARG A 271 -3.52 -11.59 -2.19
C ARG A 271 -3.51 -10.37 -3.10
N PHE A 272 -2.41 -9.63 -3.11
CA PHE A 272 -2.29 -8.42 -3.90
C PHE A 272 -2.45 -8.68 -5.41
N GLU A 273 -1.86 -9.75 -5.95
CA GLU A 273 -2.06 -10.12 -7.36
C GLU A 273 -3.53 -10.34 -7.71
N LYS A 274 -4.24 -11.07 -6.84
CA LYS A 274 -5.67 -11.33 -7.00
C LYS A 274 -6.49 -10.04 -6.96
N GLU A 275 -6.17 -9.13 -6.03
CA GLU A 275 -6.82 -7.83 -5.91
C GLU A 275 -6.53 -6.93 -7.12
N LYS A 276 -5.27 -6.88 -7.58
CA LYS A 276 -4.84 -6.14 -8.77
C LYS A 276 -5.62 -6.56 -10.02
N THR A 277 -5.74 -7.86 -10.28
CA THR A 277 -6.50 -8.37 -11.44
C THR A 277 -7.98 -8.00 -11.36
N LYS A 278 -8.57 -8.08 -10.16
CA LYS A 278 -9.96 -7.69 -9.93
C LYS A 278 -10.17 -6.19 -10.15
N ASP A 279 -9.29 -5.36 -9.61
CA ASP A 279 -9.33 -3.90 -9.76
C ASP A 279 -9.16 -3.50 -11.22
N PHE A 280 -8.21 -4.13 -11.93
CA PHE A 280 -7.95 -3.88 -13.33
C PHE A 280 -9.17 -4.23 -14.21
N LYS A 281 -9.75 -5.42 -14.01
CA LYS A 281 -10.97 -5.83 -14.70
C LYS A 281 -12.12 -4.85 -14.47
N SER A 282 -12.38 -4.50 -13.21
CA SER A 282 -13.42 -3.54 -12.83
C SER A 282 -13.19 -2.18 -13.50
N GLN A 283 -11.92 -1.75 -13.60
CA GLN A 283 -11.56 -0.48 -14.19
C GLN A 283 -11.76 -0.46 -15.72
N ILE A 284 -11.45 -1.55 -16.41
CA ILE A 284 -11.73 -1.69 -17.86
C ILE A 284 -13.24 -1.66 -18.09
N VAL A 285 -14.01 -2.42 -17.31
CA VAL A 285 -15.48 -2.47 -17.46
C VAL A 285 -16.09 -1.08 -17.31
N LYS A 286 -15.77 -0.37 -16.22
CA LYS A 286 -16.27 1.00 -16.01
C LYS A 286 -15.88 1.97 -17.12
N TYR A 287 -14.69 1.80 -17.69
CA TYR A 287 -14.24 2.62 -18.81
C TYR A 287 -15.06 2.33 -20.09
N LEU A 288 -15.26 1.05 -20.43
CA LEU A 288 -16.08 0.65 -21.57
C LEU A 288 -17.53 1.09 -21.42
N GLU A 289 -18.10 0.99 -20.22
CA GLU A 289 -19.45 1.49 -19.90
C GLU A 289 -19.54 3.01 -20.12
N SER A 290 -18.54 3.78 -19.67
CA SER A 290 -18.49 5.24 -19.88
C SER A 290 -18.37 5.60 -21.37
N LEU A 291 -17.56 4.86 -22.13
CA LEU A 291 -17.47 5.02 -23.58
C LEU A 291 -18.82 4.74 -24.25
N LEU A 292 -19.46 3.62 -23.92
CA LEU A 292 -20.76 3.24 -24.45
C LEU A 292 -21.81 4.32 -24.17
N GLN A 293 -21.89 4.81 -22.93
CA GLN A 293 -22.80 5.89 -22.55
C GLN A 293 -22.53 7.18 -23.32
N SER A 294 -21.26 7.52 -23.55
CA SER A 294 -20.89 8.70 -24.36
C SER A 294 -21.36 8.55 -25.80
N GLN A 295 -21.23 7.37 -26.40
CA GLN A 295 -21.70 7.11 -27.77
C GLN A 295 -23.22 7.13 -27.86
N GLN A 296 -23.92 6.52 -26.88
CA GLN A 296 -25.38 6.56 -26.80
C GLN A 296 -25.92 8.00 -26.70
N ARG A 297 -25.25 8.89 -25.96
CA ARG A 297 -25.62 10.32 -25.91
C ARG A 297 -25.43 11.00 -27.27
N LEU A 298 -24.33 10.71 -27.96
CA LEU A 298 -24.04 11.26 -29.28
C LEU A 298 -25.10 10.83 -30.31
N VAL A 299 -25.50 9.56 -30.28
CA VAL A 299 -26.62 9.05 -31.12
C VAL A 299 -27.90 9.84 -30.83
N LYS A 300 -28.27 10.04 -29.56
CA LYS A 300 -29.46 10.84 -29.20
C LYS A 300 -29.40 12.27 -29.72
N PHE A 301 -28.22 12.91 -29.70
CA PHE A 301 -28.06 14.25 -30.27
C PHE A 301 -28.27 14.26 -31.79
N TRP A 302 -27.72 13.27 -32.51
CA TRP A 302 -27.94 13.15 -33.94
C TRP A 302 -29.39 12.82 -34.30
N GLU A 303 -30.05 11.95 -33.54
CA GLU A 303 -31.48 11.64 -33.69
C GLU A 303 -32.36 12.88 -33.47
N ALA A 304 -31.99 13.75 -32.53
CA ALA A 304 -32.69 15.02 -32.28
C ALA A 304 -32.44 16.05 -33.40
N PHE A 305 -31.26 16.06 -34.01
CA PHE A 305 -30.90 16.98 -35.09
C PHE A 305 -31.44 16.55 -36.46
N LEU A 306 -31.65 15.24 -36.67
CA LEU A 306 -32.09 14.66 -37.94
C LEU A 306 -33.38 15.29 -38.52
N PRO A 307 -34.44 15.57 -37.73
CA PRO A 307 -35.66 16.19 -38.23
C PRO A 307 -35.46 17.65 -38.65
N GLU A 308 -34.64 18.41 -37.92
CA GLU A 308 -34.32 19.81 -38.26
C GLU A 308 -33.54 19.87 -39.57
N ALA A 309 -32.56 18.99 -39.76
CA ALA A 309 -31.81 18.89 -41.01
C ALA A 309 -32.70 18.50 -42.21
N LYS A 310 -33.70 17.64 -42.01
CA LYS A 310 -34.68 17.26 -43.04
C LYS A 310 -35.69 18.36 -43.36
N ALA A 311 -35.96 19.29 -42.45
CA ALA A 311 -36.88 20.39 -42.67
C ALA A 311 -36.27 21.53 -43.51
N ILE A 312 -34.94 21.53 -43.68
CA ILE A 312 -34.18 22.56 -44.43
C ILE A 312 -33.86 22.09 -45.87
N ALA A 313 -33.99 20.78 -46.15
CA ALA A 313 -33.76 20.16 -47.46
C ALA A 313 -35.08 19.97 -48.22
#